data_AF-A0A480EHC1-F1
#
_entry.id   AF-A0A480EHC1-F1
#
_cell.length_a   1.000
_cell.length_b   1.000
_cell.length_c   1.000
_cell.angle_alpha   90.00
_cell.angle_beta   90.00
_cell.angle_gamma   90.00
#
_symmetry.space_group_name_H-M   'P 1'
#
loop_
_entity.id
_entity.type
_entity.pdbx_description
1 polymer ?
#
loop_
_entity_poly.entity_id
_entity_poly.type
_entity_poly.pdbx_seq_one_letter_code
_entity_poly.pdbx_strand_id
1 'polypeptide(L)'
;MLSVASRSGPFAPVLSATSRGVAGALRPLVQAALPATSESPVLDAKRSFLCRESLSGQAAGRPLVASVGLNVPASVRYSHTDIRVPDFSDYRRAEVLDSTKSSKESSDARKGFSYLITATTTVGVAYAAKNAVSQFVSSMSASADVLAMSKIEIKLSDIPEGKNMAFKWRGKPLFVRHRTKKEIDQEAAVEVSQLRDPQHDLERVKKPEWVILIGVCTHLGCVPIANAGDFGGYYCPCHGSHYDASGRIRKGPAPLNLEVPTYEFTSDDLVIVG
;
A
#
# COMPACT_ATOMS: atom_id res chain seq x y z
N MET A 1 -75.43 4.97 18.27
CA MET A 1 -74.85 4.81 16.92
C MET A 1 -73.34 5.03 17.04
N LEU A 2 -72.51 4.00 16.81
CA LEU A 2 -71.06 4.17 16.74
C LEU A 2 -70.70 4.84 15.41
N SER A 3 -70.11 6.04 15.47
CA SER A 3 -69.50 6.67 14.31
C SER A 3 -68.03 6.28 14.29
N VAL A 4 -67.62 5.51 13.28
CA VAL A 4 -66.21 5.22 13.02
C VAL A 4 -65.77 6.16 11.90
N ALA A 5 -64.93 7.14 12.23
CA ALA A 5 -64.22 7.95 11.24
C ALA A 5 -62.83 7.34 11.03
N SER A 6 -62.64 6.60 9.94
CA SER A 6 -61.30 6.20 9.51
C SER A 6 -60.74 7.26 8.57
N ARG A 7 -59.55 7.80 8.89
CA ARG A 7 -58.83 8.71 7.99
C ARG A 7 -58.23 7.88 6.86
N SER A 8 -58.82 7.96 5.67
CA SER A 8 -58.17 7.50 4.44
C SER A 8 -57.08 8.50 4.06
N GLY A 9 -55.89 7.98 3.78
CA GLY A 9 -54.75 8.79 3.31
C GLY A 9 -54.99 9.39 1.91
N PRO A 10 -53.93 9.75 1.16
CA PRO A 10 -54.01 10.55 -0.08
C PRO A 10 -54.87 9.97 -1.24
N PHE A 11 -55.43 8.76 -1.10
CA PHE A 11 -56.36 8.14 -2.03
C PHE A 11 -57.84 8.30 -1.64
N ALA A 12 -58.14 9.08 -0.60
CA ALA A 12 -59.49 9.42 -0.16
C ALA A 12 -60.48 9.82 -1.29
N PRO A 13 -60.11 10.59 -2.33
CA PRO A 13 -61.08 10.99 -3.36
C PRO A 13 -61.48 9.87 -4.35
N VAL A 14 -60.80 8.71 -4.36
CA VAL A 14 -61.08 7.60 -5.30
C VAL A 14 -61.85 6.45 -4.62
N LEU A 15 -61.94 6.44 -3.29
CA LEU A 15 -62.66 5.43 -2.51
C LEU A 15 -64.08 5.92 -2.20
N SER A 16 -65.00 5.73 -3.15
CA SER A 16 -66.44 5.89 -2.90
C SER A 16 -66.97 4.61 -2.24
N ALA A 17 -67.23 4.64 -0.93
CA ALA A 17 -68.04 3.61 -0.28
C ALA A 17 -69.52 3.95 -0.43
N THR A 18 -70.28 3.17 -1.19
CA THR A 18 -71.74 3.33 -1.28
C THR A 18 -72.41 2.56 -0.14
N SER A 19 -72.70 3.22 0.97
CA SER A 19 -73.62 2.68 1.97
C SER A 19 -75.06 2.89 1.47
N ARG A 20 -75.74 1.83 1.01
CA ARG A 20 -77.19 1.89 0.80
C ARG A 20 -77.89 1.78 2.16
N GLY A 21 -78.30 2.92 2.72
CA GLY A 21 -79.27 2.95 3.81
C GLY A 21 -80.67 2.66 3.28
N VAL A 22 -81.48 1.90 4.01
CA VAL A 22 -82.92 1.76 3.73
C VAL A 22 -83.61 3.03 4.26
N ALA A 23 -84.40 3.70 3.42
CA ALA A 23 -85.05 4.97 3.77
C ALA A 23 -86.08 4.79 4.90
N GLY A 24 -86.07 5.68 5.90
CA GLY A 24 -87.06 5.74 6.98
C GLY A 24 -87.88 7.04 6.91
N ALA A 25 -89.12 7.00 7.41
CA ALA A 25 -90.17 8.00 7.17
C ALA A 25 -89.88 9.45 7.61
N LEU A 26 -88.84 9.70 8.41
CA LEU A 26 -88.60 11.03 8.99
C LEU A 26 -87.36 11.76 8.44
N ARG A 27 -86.57 11.14 7.54
CA ARG A 27 -85.46 11.83 6.85
C ARG A 27 -85.25 11.26 5.44
N PRO A 28 -85.31 12.09 4.37
CA PRO A 28 -84.93 11.65 3.04
C PRO A 28 -83.43 11.36 2.98
N LEU A 29 -83.04 10.34 2.21
CA LEU A 29 -81.65 10.02 1.92
C LEU A 29 -80.99 11.19 1.19
N VAL A 30 -80.00 11.82 1.81
CA VAL A 30 -79.12 12.75 1.11
C VAL A 30 -78.36 11.94 0.07
N GLN A 31 -78.66 12.20 -1.19
CA GLN A 31 -77.96 11.61 -2.31
C GLN A 31 -76.54 12.17 -2.28
N ALA A 32 -75.56 11.35 -1.87
CA ALA A 32 -74.16 11.73 -1.96
C ALA A 32 -73.88 12.02 -3.43
N ALA A 33 -73.64 13.29 -3.76
CA ALA A 33 -73.24 13.70 -5.08
C ALA A 33 -71.90 12.99 -5.38
N LEU A 34 -71.95 12.01 -6.29
CA LEU A 34 -70.75 11.45 -6.87
C LEU A 34 -70.04 12.61 -7.59
N PRO A 35 -68.79 12.97 -7.22
CA PRO A 35 -68.05 13.90 -8.04
C PRO A 35 -67.96 13.29 -9.45
N ALA A 36 -68.35 14.09 -10.44
CA ALA A 36 -68.28 13.69 -11.83
C ALA A 36 -66.83 13.34 -12.15
N THR A 37 -66.63 12.07 -12.55
CA THR A 37 -65.41 11.51 -13.13
C THR A 37 -64.12 11.75 -12.33
N SER A 38 -63.69 10.73 -11.59
CA SER A 38 -62.28 10.62 -11.21
C SER A 38 -61.45 10.59 -12.49
N GLU A 39 -60.60 11.58 -12.74
CA GLU A 39 -59.57 11.45 -13.76
C GLU A 39 -58.77 10.18 -13.43
N SER A 40 -58.84 9.20 -14.34
CA SER A 40 -57.97 8.03 -14.26
C SER A 40 -56.53 8.53 -14.21
N PRO A 41 -55.69 8.08 -13.26
CA PRO A 41 -54.30 8.49 -13.23
C PRO A 41 -53.72 8.22 -14.63
N VAL A 42 -53.17 9.26 -15.26
CA VAL A 42 -52.59 9.17 -16.60
C VAL A 42 -51.35 8.30 -16.50
N LEU A 43 -51.53 7.00 -16.73
CA LEU A 43 -50.43 6.07 -16.96
C LEU A 43 -49.98 6.29 -18.40
N ASP A 44 -48.85 6.97 -18.54
CA ASP A 44 -48.18 7.18 -19.82
C ASP A 44 -47.72 5.82 -20.38
N ALA A 45 -48.56 5.21 -21.21
CA ALA A 45 -48.34 3.90 -21.82
C ALA A 45 -47.25 3.92 -22.92
N LYS A 46 -46.62 5.08 -23.20
CA LYS A 46 -45.64 5.23 -24.29
C LYS A 46 -44.18 5.03 -23.87
N ARG A 47 -43.87 4.76 -22.60
CA ARG A 47 -42.49 4.45 -22.20
C ARG A 47 -42.07 3.10 -22.77
N SER A 48 -40.93 3.10 -23.47
CA SER A 48 -40.30 1.90 -24.01
C SER A 48 -39.97 0.91 -22.89
N PHE A 49 -40.31 -0.36 -23.14
CA PHE A 49 -40.01 -1.49 -22.25
C PHE A 49 -38.48 -1.64 -22.11
N LEU A 50 -37.90 -1.15 -21.01
CA LEU A 50 -36.47 -1.33 -20.71
C LEU A 50 -36.17 -2.77 -20.21
N CYS A 51 -37.21 -3.50 -19.79
CA CYS A 51 -37.18 -4.90 -19.41
C CYS A 51 -38.44 -5.55 -19.97
N ARG A 52 -38.43 -6.85 -20.27
CA ARG A 52 -39.59 -7.59 -20.81
C ARG A 52 -40.83 -7.54 -19.89
N GLU A 53 -40.64 -7.06 -18.66
CA GLU A 53 -41.63 -7.01 -17.58
C GLU A 53 -41.62 -5.66 -16.85
N SER A 54 -41.67 -4.54 -17.58
CA SER A 54 -41.89 -3.24 -16.95
C SER A 54 -43.18 -3.25 -16.15
N LEU A 55 -43.17 -2.58 -14.98
CA LEU A 55 -44.29 -2.42 -14.04
C LEU A 55 -45.60 -1.88 -14.66
N SER A 56 -45.56 -1.43 -15.92
CA SER A 56 -46.72 -1.13 -16.76
C SER A 56 -47.50 -2.41 -17.10
N GLY A 57 -48.28 -2.87 -16.13
CA GLY A 57 -49.11 -4.07 -16.19
C GLY A 57 -49.51 -4.59 -14.81
N GLN A 58 -48.77 -4.18 -13.76
CA GLN A 58 -49.06 -4.51 -12.35
C GLN A 58 -49.73 -3.35 -11.60
N ALA A 59 -49.79 -2.15 -12.19
CA ALA A 59 -50.49 -1.01 -11.62
C ALA A 59 -52.01 -1.25 -11.66
N ALA A 60 -52.61 -1.49 -10.50
CA ALA A 60 -54.04 -1.41 -10.18
C ALA A 60 -55.00 -1.79 -11.32
N GLY A 61 -54.83 -2.97 -11.93
CA GLY A 61 -55.80 -3.48 -12.93
C GLY A 61 -57.16 -3.88 -12.32
N ARG A 62 -57.30 -3.82 -10.98
CA ARG A 62 -58.53 -4.16 -10.27
C ARG A 62 -59.01 -2.95 -9.46
N PRO A 63 -60.32 -2.65 -9.47
CA PRO A 63 -60.85 -1.51 -8.72
C PRO A 63 -60.56 -1.68 -7.22
N LEU A 64 -60.35 -0.56 -6.52
CA LEU A 64 -60.26 -0.54 -5.07
C LEU A 64 -61.65 -0.91 -4.50
N VAL A 65 -61.78 -2.13 -3.97
CA VAL A 65 -63.02 -2.63 -3.38
C VAL A 65 -62.91 -2.55 -1.86
N ALA A 66 -63.78 -1.76 -1.24
CA ALA A 66 -64.09 -1.89 0.18
C ALA A 66 -65.40 -2.68 0.30
N SER A 67 -65.34 -3.88 0.88
CA SER A 67 -66.51 -4.75 1.06
C SER A 67 -66.91 -4.78 2.52
N VAL A 68 -68.19 -4.49 2.82
CA VAL A 68 -68.75 -4.49 4.18
C VAL A 68 -70.06 -5.28 4.15
N GLY A 69 -70.17 -6.33 4.97
CA GLY A 69 -71.36 -7.16 5.09
C GLY A 69 -71.83 -7.26 6.55
N LEU A 70 -73.12 -7.48 6.78
CA LEU A 70 -73.74 -7.53 8.11
C LEU A 70 -73.13 -8.58 9.06
N ASN A 71 -72.44 -9.60 8.54
CA ASN A 71 -71.75 -10.65 9.30
C ASN A 71 -70.33 -10.96 8.76
N VAL A 72 -69.69 -10.04 8.02
CA VAL A 72 -68.34 -10.24 7.44
C VAL A 72 -67.45 -9.05 7.81
N PRO A 73 -66.21 -9.26 8.31
CA PRO A 73 -65.31 -8.16 8.63
C PRO A 73 -64.98 -7.32 7.39
N ALA A 74 -64.98 -6.00 7.56
CA ALA A 74 -64.63 -5.06 6.49
C ALA A 74 -63.17 -5.26 6.07
N SER A 75 -62.93 -5.45 4.77
CA SER A 75 -61.58 -5.56 4.20
C SER A 75 -61.26 -4.40 3.27
N VAL A 76 -60.04 -3.87 3.36
CA VAL A 76 -59.50 -2.78 2.53
C VAL A 76 -58.27 -3.29 1.80
N ARG A 77 -58.30 -3.25 0.46
CA ARG A 77 -57.14 -3.56 -0.39
C ARG A 77 -56.34 -2.29 -0.65
N TYR A 78 -55.04 -2.30 -0.34
CA TYR A 78 -54.14 -1.18 -0.61
C TYR A 78 -53.39 -1.38 -1.94
N SER A 79 -53.12 -0.30 -2.68
CA SER A 79 -52.43 -0.37 -3.98
C SER A 79 -51.03 -0.98 -3.92
N HIS A 80 -50.31 -0.84 -2.80
CA HIS A 80 -49.00 -1.49 -2.65
C HIS A 80 -49.08 -3.03 -2.62
N THR A 81 -50.27 -3.61 -2.39
CA THR A 81 -50.48 -5.06 -2.45
C THR A 81 -50.58 -5.60 -3.89
N ASP A 82 -50.65 -4.71 -4.88
CA ASP A 82 -50.69 -5.07 -6.30
C ASP A 82 -49.29 -5.14 -6.92
N ILE A 83 -48.28 -4.59 -6.23
CA ILE A 83 -46.90 -4.58 -6.70
C ILE A 83 -46.28 -5.96 -6.44
N ARG A 84 -45.97 -6.71 -7.49
CA ARG A 84 -45.12 -7.90 -7.40
C ARG A 84 -43.74 -7.61 -7.97
N VAL A 85 -42.75 -8.32 -7.43
CA VAL A 85 -41.41 -8.34 -7.99
C VAL A 85 -41.48 -8.95 -9.39
N PRO A 86 -40.90 -8.32 -10.42
CA PRO A 86 -40.79 -8.92 -11.74
C PRO A 86 -40.04 -10.26 -11.71
N ASP A 87 -40.23 -11.08 -12.72
CA ASP A 87 -39.39 -12.24 -12.95
C ASP A 87 -37.99 -11.80 -13.40
N PHE A 88 -36.99 -12.48 -12.85
CA PHE A 88 -35.58 -12.27 -13.15
C PHE A 88 -34.91 -13.58 -13.59
N SER A 89 -35.69 -14.58 -14.03
CA SER A 89 -35.20 -15.89 -14.48
C SER A 89 -34.07 -15.76 -15.51
N ASP A 90 -34.19 -14.87 -16.48
CA ASP A 90 -33.16 -14.61 -17.50
C ASP A 90 -31.82 -14.08 -16.95
N TYR A 91 -31.82 -13.45 -15.76
CA TYR A 91 -30.63 -12.85 -15.14
C TYR A 91 -30.06 -13.66 -13.97
N ARG A 92 -30.84 -14.62 -13.46
CA ARG A 92 -30.47 -15.46 -12.32
C ARG A 92 -29.42 -16.47 -12.76
N ARG A 93 -28.47 -16.75 -11.87
CA ARG A 93 -27.57 -17.89 -12.07
C ARG A 93 -28.37 -19.19 -11.99
N ALA A 94 -27.91 -20.23 -12.69
CA ALA A 94 -28.63 -21.49 -12.82
C ALA A 94 -29.01 -22.13 -11.47
N GLU A 95 -28.21 -21.93 -10.42
CA GLU A 95 -28.40 -22.53 -9.11
C GLU A 95 -29.50 -21.86 -8.25
N VAL A 96 -30.11 -20.76 -8.73
CA VAL A 96 -31.18 -20.02 -8.03
C VAL A 96 -32.40 -19.74 -8.91
N LEU A 97 -32.57 -20.53 -9.98
CA LEU A 97 -33.74 -20.47 -10.86
C LEU A 97 -34.97 -21.16 -10.25
N ASP A 98 -34.76 -22.25 -9.50
CA ASP A 98 -35.85 -23.00 -8.87
C ASP A 98 -36.38 -22.25 -7.64
N SER A 99 -37.62 -21.76 -7.73
CA SER A 99 -38.29 -20.99 -6.67
C SER A 99 -38.73 -21.84 -5.46
N THR A 100 -38.74 -23.17 -5.60
CA THR A 100 -39.15 -24.10 -4.54
C THR A 100 -37.99 -24.60 -3.68
N LYS A 101 -36.75 -24.35 -4.10
CA LYS A 101 -35.53 -24.76 -3.39
C LYS A 101 -34.86 -23.60 -2.66
N SER A 102 -34.23 -23.90 -1.53
CA SER A 102 -33.51 -22.91 -0.73
C SER A 102 -32.22 -22.47 -1.42
N SER A 103 -32.06 -21.16 -1.66
CA SER A 103 -30.82 -20.61 -2.21
C SER A 103 -29.65 -20.59 -1.21
N LYS A 104 -29.84 -21.03 0.04
CA LYS A 104 -28.75 -21.09 1.04
C LYS A 104 -27.70 -22.13 0.67
N GLU A 105 -28.11 -23.27 0.08
CA GLU A 105 -27.20 -24.36 -0.29
C GLU A 105 -26.17 -23.93 -1.35
N SER A 106 -26.58 -23.12 -2.33
CA SER A 106 -25.69 -22.59 -3.38
C SER A 106 -25.00 -21.27 -3.00
N SER A 107 -25.24 -20.73 -1.79
CA SER A 107 -24.79 -19.38 -1.44
C SER A 107 -23.28 -19.24 -1.33
N ASP A 108 -22.60 -20.22 -0.73
CA ASP A 108 -21.16 -20.16 -0.52
C ASP A 108 -20.39 -20.35 -1.83
N ALA A 109 -20.85 -21.24 -2.72
CA ALA A 109 -20.28 -21.38 -4.05
C ALA A 109 -20.38 -20.08 -4.87
N ARG A 110 -21.55 -19.42 -4.86
CA ARG A 110 -21.77 -18.18 -5.63
C ARG A 110 -20.92 -17.01 -5.13
N LYS A 111 -20.79 -16.85 -3.80
CA LYS A 111 -19.92 -15.85 -3.17
C LYS A 111 -18.45 -16.19 -3.39
N GLY A 112 -18.08 -17.45 -3.18
CA GLY A 112 -16.72 -17.97 -3.33
C GLY A 112 -16.18 -17.74 -4.73
N PHE A 113 -16.97 -17.98 -5.78
CA PHE A 113 -16.57 -17.67 -7.15
C PHE A 113 -16.27 -16.17 -7.35
N SER A 114 -17.15 -15.29 -6.88
CA SER A 114 -16.94 -13.85 -7.00
C SER A 114 -15.71 -13.37 -6.20
N TYR A 115 -15.51 -13.86 -4.97
CA TYR A 115 -14.33 -13.55 -4.16
C TYR A 115 -13.05 -14.10 -4.75
N LEU A 116 -13.08 -15.29 -5.35
CA LEU A 116 -11.92 -15.88 -6.01
C LEU A 116 -11.43 -15.03 -7.18
N ILE A 117 -12.35 -14.53 -8.01
CA ILE A 117 -12.01 -13.63 -9.12
C ILE A 117 -11.36 -12.36 -8.57
N THR A 118 -11.97 -11.70 -7.58
CA THR A 118 -11.40 -10.48 -6.96
C THR A 118 -10.03 -10.74 -6.34
N ALA A 119 -9.86 -11.84 -5.62
CA ALA A 119 -8.59 -12.20 -4.98
C ALA A 119 -7.50 -12.45 -6.03
N THR A 120 -7.80 -13.24 -7.07
CA THR A 120 -6.85 -13.55 -8.15
C THR A 120 -6.41 -12.29 -8.89
N THR A 121 -7.35 -11.40 -9.24
CA THR A 121 -7.03 -10.11 -9.85
C THR A 121 -6.14 -9.27 -8.95
N THR A 122 -6.45 -9.21 -7.65
CA THR A 122 -5.66 -8.42 -6.69
C THR A 122 -4.22 -8.94 -6.57
N VAL A 123 -4.02 -10.27 -6.53
CA VAL A 123 -2.69 -10.88 -6.50
C VAL A 123 -1.90 -10.56 -7.78
N GLY A 124 -2.55 -10.64 -8.95
CA GLY A 124 -1.92 -10.27 -10.22
C GLY A 124 -1.47 -8.81 -10.25
N VAL A 125 -2.32 -7.90 -9.79
CA VAL A 125 -1.99 -6.46 -9.68
C VAL A 125 -0.87 -6.23 -8.66
N ALA A 126 -0.90 -6.89 -7.50
CA ALA A 126 0.15 -6.77 -6.50
C ALA A 126 1.52 -7.22 -7.03
N TYR A 127 1.57 -8.32 -7.80
CA TYR A 127 2.79 -8.78 -8.45
C TYR A 127 3.31 -7.77 -9.49
N ALA A 128 2.43 -7.23 -10.34
CA ALA A 128 2.80 -6.21 -11.32
C ALA A 128 3.32 -4.93 -10.64
N ALA A 129 2.61 -4.46 -9.61
CA ALA A 129 2.99 -3.29 -8.82
C ALA A 129 4.33 -3.49 -8.11
N LYS A 130 4.55 -4.65 -7.49
CA LYS A 130 5.83 -5.00 -6.86
C LYS A 130 6.98 -4.87 -7.86
N ASN A 131 6.85 -5.48 -9.04
CA ASN A 131 7.91 -5.45 -10.05
C ASN A 131 8.17 -4.02 -10.54
N ALA A 132 7.11 -3.30 -10.90
CA ALA A 132 7.22 -1.91 -11.33
C ALA A 132 7.91 -1.07 -10.25
N VAL A 133 7.37 -1.02 -9.04
CA VAL A 133 7.95 -0.23 -7.93
C VAL A 133 9.40 -0.65 -7.67
N SER A 134 9.71 -1.95 -7.65
CA SER A 134 11.08 -2.42 -7.43
C SER A 134 12.05 -1.99 -8.52
N GLN A 135 11.62 -1.93 -9.79
CA GLN A 135 12.45 -1.46 -10.89
C GLN A 135 12.74 0.04 -10.78
N PHE A 136 11.75 0.85 -10.38
CA PHE A 136 11.94 2.28 -10.13
C PHE A 136 12.84 2.54 -8.92
N VAL A 137 12.75 1.73 -7.86
CA VAL A 137 13.68 1.83 -6.72
C VAL A 137 15.09 1.37 -7.14
N SER A 138 15.19 0.31 -7.92
CA SER A 138 16.47 -0.22 -8.40
C SER A 138 17.16 0.76 -9.36
N SER A 139 16.44 1.55 -10.14
CA SER A 139 17.04 2.55 -11.04
C SER A 139 17.65 3.74 -10.28
N MET A 140 17.23 3.97 -9.04
CA MET A 140 17.84 4.97 -8.15
C MET A 140 19.06 4.41 -7.38
N SER A 141 19.31 3.10 -7.46
CA SER A 141 20.49 2.47 -6.85
C SER A 141 21.73 2.65 -7.73
N ALA A 142 22.91 2.24 -7.25
CA ALA A 142 24.15 2.35 -8.00
C ALA A 142 24.06 1.66 -9.37
N SER A 143 24.39 2.40 -10.44
CA SER A 143 24.37 1.91 -11.81
C SER A 143 25.56 1.01 -12.12
N ALA A 144 25.47 0.22 -13.20
CA ALA A 144 26.47 -0.79 -13.54
C ALA A 144 27.86 -0.20 -13.82
N ASP A 145 27.94 1.02 -14.36
CA ASP A 145 29.19 1.76 -14.58
C ASP A 145 29.85 2.21 -13.26
N VAL A 146 29.05 2.58 -12.25
CA VAL A 146 29.54 2.87 -10.89
C VAL A 146 30.08 1.60 -10.23
N LEU A 147 29.40 0.47 -10.41
CA LEU A 147 29.86 -0.84 -9.90
C LEU A 147 31.09 -1.37 -10.65
N ALA A 148 31.28 -1.01 -11.92
CA ALA A 148 32.43 -1.42 -12.72
C ALA A 148 33.75 -0.83 -12.21
N MET A 149 33.73 0.30 -11.48
CA MET A 149 34.91 0.86 -10.80
C MET A 149 35.33 0.08 -9.53
N SER A 150 35.04 -1.22 -9.48
CA SER A 150 35.20 -2.04 -8.27
C SER A 150 36.66 -2.21 -7.87
N LYS A 151 37.59 -2.36 -8.82
CA LYS A 151 39.01 -2.65 -8.56
C LYS A 151 39.93 -1.56 -9.09
N ILE A 152 41.01 -1.26 -8.37
CA ILE A 152 42.10 -0.39 -8.81
C ILE A 152 43.44 -1.11 -8.64
N GLU A 153 44.28 -1.03 -9.66
CA GLU A 153 45.65 -1.53 -9.60
C GLU A 153 46.58 -0.36 -9.27
N ILE A 154 47.43 -0.55 -8.27
CA ILE A 154 48.37 0.46 -7.81
C ILE A 154 49.77 -0.13 -7.86
N LYS A 155 50.66 0.61 -8.52
CA LYS A 155 52.08 0.27 -8.58
C LYS A 155 52.79 0.74 -7.32
N LEU A 156 53.45 -0.18 -6.64
CA LEU A 156 54.07 0.05 -5.34
C LEU A 156 55.41 0.81 -5.48
N SER A 157 56.13 0.64 -6.60
CA SER A 157 57.39 1.33 -6.90
C SER A 157 57.29 2.85 -6.89
N ASP A 158 56.11 3.38 -7.19
CA ASP A 158 55.89 4.82 -7.35
C ASP A 158 55.70 5.53 -6.00
N ILE A 159 55.67 4.78 -4.89
CA ILE A 159 55.45 5.27 -3.53
C ILE A 159 56.74 5.10 -2.70
N PRO A 160 57.51 6.18 -2.50
CA PRO A 160 58.69 6.17 -1.63
C PRO A 160 58.35 5.84 -0.17
N GLU A 161 59.30 5.25 0.54
CA GLU A 161 59.21 4.98 1.98
C GLU A 161 58.90 6.27 2.78
N GLY A 162 57.97 6.17 3.73
CA GLY A 162 57.50 7.26 4.58
C GLY A 162 56.48 8.20 3.90
N LYS A 163 56.19 8.02 2.60
CA LYS A 163 55.20 8.83 1.89
C LYS A 163 53.83 8.15 1.88
N ASN A 164 52.78 8.95 2.10
CA ASN A 164 51.40 8.55 1.90
C ASN A 164 50.91 9.06 0.55
N MET A 165 50.49 8.16 -0.34
CA MET A 165 49.87 8.50 -1.61
C MET A 165 48.35 8.36 -1.50
N ALA A 166 47.61 9.31 -2.08
CA ALA A 166 46.15 9.29 -2.11
C ALA A 166 45.65 9.07 -3.54
N PHE A 167 44.90 8.00 -3.74
CA PHE A 167 44.24 7.66 -4.99
C PHE A 167 42.74 7.89 -4.88
N LYS A 168 42.07 8.15 -6.01
CA LYS A 168 40.61 8.26 -6.05
C LYS A 168 40.02 6.89 -6.40
N TRP A 169 39.32 6.26 -5.46
CA TRP A 169 38.71 4.94 -5.64
C TRP A 169 37.28 4.91 -5.10
N ARG A 170 36.30 4.48 -5.91
CA ARG A 170 34.85 4.51 -5.58
C ARG A 170 34.36 5.87 -5.06
N GLY A 171 34.93 6.96 -5.57
CA GLY A 171 34.63 8.33 -5.12
C GLY A 171 35.20 8.72 -3.74
N LYS A 172 35.88 7.80 -3.06
CA LYS A 172 36.56 8.01 -1.78
C LYS A 172 38.08 8.11 -1.98
N PRO A 173 38.83 8.79 -1.09
CA PRO A 173 40.28 8.70 -1.08
C PRO A 173 40.72 7.31 -0.60
N LEU A 174 41.63 6.69 -1.32
CA LEU A 174 42.33 5.47 -0.94
C LEU A 174 43.78 5.84 -0.61
N PHE A 175 44.16 5.66 0.63
CA PHE A 175 45.52 5.88 1.09
C PHE A 175 46.34 4.61 0.95
N VAL A 176 47.47 4.73 0.27
CA VAL A 176 48.51 3.71 0.25
C VAL A 176 49.76 4.38 0.78
N ARG A 177 50.19 3.95 1.97
CA ARG A 177 51.38 4.48 2.64
C ARG A 177 52.43 3.38 2.76
N HIS A 178 53.62 3.71 2.29
CA HIS A 178 54.81 2.89 2.49
C HIS A 178 55.40 3.27 3.84
N ARG A 179 55.34 2.38 4.82
CA ARG A 179 55.77 2.64 6.19
C ARG A 179 57.27 2.39 6.35
N THR A 180 57.91 3.24 7.14
CA THR A 180 59.31 3.03 7.55
C THR A 180 59.40 2.01 8.68
N LYS A 181 60.57 1.39 8.87
CA LYS A 181 60.81 0.47 9.98
C LYS A 181 60.47 1.07 11.35
N LYS A 182 60.77 2.36 11.54
CA LYS A 182 60.47 3.07 12.79
C LYS A 182 58.96 3.16 13.06
N GLU A 183 58.16 3.43 12.03
CA GLU A 183 56.70 3.47 12.16
C GLU A 183 56.14 2.08 12.48
N ILE A 184 56.64 1.03 11.83
CA ILE A 184 56.21 -0.35 12.10
C ILE A 184 56.49 -0.72 13.56
N ASP A 185 57.71 -0.46 14.05
CA ASP A 185 58.10 -0.79 15.42
C ASP A 185 57.30 0.05 16.44
N GLN A 186 56.99 1.31 16.13
CA GLN A 186 56.16 2.18 16.96
C GLN A 186 54.72 1.67 17.06
N GLU A 187 54.10 1.31 15.93
CA GLU A 187 52.70 0.85 15.91
C GLU A 187 52.53 -0.55 16.50
N ALA A 188 53.56 -1.40 16.42
CA ALA A 188 53.62 -2.70 17.07
C ALA A 188 53.75 -2.61 18.60
N ALA A 189 54.39 -1.54 19.12
CA ALA A 189 54.55 -1.31 20.56
C ALA A 189 53.32 -0.65 21.23
N VAL A 190 52.23 -0.40 20.48
CA VAL A 190 51.02 0.24 21.02
C VAL A 190 50.18 -0.76 21.82
N GLU A 191 49.88 -0.39 23.07
CA GLU A 191 48.95 -1.12 23.94
C GLU A 191 47.53 -1.15 23.36
N VAL A 192 47.12 -2.32 22.84
CA VAL A 192 45.83 -2.52 22.16
C VAL A 192 44.64 -2.28 23.10
N SER A 193 44.81 -2.53 24.40
CA SER A 193 43.77 -2.37 25.42
C SER A 193 43.33 -0.93 25.66
N GLN A 194 44.19 0.05 25.33
CA GLN A 194 43.89 1.48 25.51
C GLN A 194 43.20 2.09 24.28
N LEU A 195 43.14 1.36 23.18
CA LEU A 195 42.51 1.82 21.95
C LEU A 195 40.99 1.78 22.10
N ARG A 196 40.32 2.78 21.52
CA ARG A 196 38.86 2.82 21.45
C ARG A 196 38.29 1.68 20.62
N ASP A 197 38.99 1.34 19.54
CA ASP A 197 38.69 0.23 18.63
C ASP A 197 39.90 -0.72 18.65
N PRO A 198 39.89 -1.73 19.55
CA PRO A 198 41.06 -2.57 19.83
C PRO A 198 41.42 -3.45 18.64
N GLN A 199 42.46 -3.05 17.92
CA GLN A 199 43.05 -3.83 16.82
C GLN A 199 44.57 -3.77 16.86
N HIS A 200 45.20 -4.93 16.75
CA HIS A 200 46.65 -5.02 16.58
C HIS A 200 47.05 -4.61 15.16
N ASP A 201 48.25 -4.06 14.97
CA ASP A 201 48.71 -3.57 13.66
C ASP A 201 48.73 -4.67 12.59
N LEU A 202 49.22 -5.85 12.96
CA LEU A 202 49.31 -7.02 12.08
C LEU A 202 47.95 -7.58 11.62
N GLU A 203 46.85 -7.23 12.29
CA GLU A 203 45.50 -7.63 11.86
C GLU A 203 44.97 -6.70 10.77
N ARG A 204 45.55 -5.50 10.65
CA ARG A 204 45.10 -4.44 9.73
C ARG A 204 45.88 -4.43 8.41
N VAL A 205 47.04 -5.10 8.37
CA VAL A 205 47.91 -5.13 7.19
C VAL A 205 48.27 -6.56 6.81
N LYS A 206 48.44 -6.83 5.52
CA LYS A 206 48.96 -8.12 5.03
C LYS A 206 50.49 -8.15 4.98
N LYS A 207 51.11 -7.02 4.61
CA LYS A 207 52.56 -6.81 4.58
C LYS A 207 52.87 -5.62 5.50
N PRO A 208 53.72 -5.75 6.53
CA PRO A 208 53.97 -4.68 7.51
C PRO A 208 54.43 -3.35 6.92
N GLU A 209 55.16 -3.36 5.82
CA GLU A 209 55.63 -2.16 5.12
C GLU A 209 54.51 -1.40 4.39
N TRP A 210 53.35 -2.02 4.14
CA TRP A 210 52.24 -1.40 3.42
C TRP A 210 50.99 -1.29 4.28
N VAL A 211 50.54 -0.06 4.52
CA VAL A 211 49.23 0.21 5.11
C VAL A 211 48.33 0.83 4.05
N ILE A 212 47.19 0.16 3.81
CA ILE A 212 46.19 0.54 2.82
C ILE A 212 44.88 0.82 3.55
N LEU A 213 44.37 2.04 3.41
CA LEU A 213 43.24 2.54 4.18
C LEU A 213 42.31 3.36 3.30
N ILE A 214 41.02 3.35 3.63
CA ILE A 214 40.08 4.32 3.10
C ILE A 214 40.26 5.62 3.87
N GLY A 215 40.68 6.66 3.16
CA GLY A 215 40.93 8.02 3.67
C GLY A 215 39.65 8.78 3.97
N VAL A 216 38.70 8.14 4.64
CA VAL A 216 37.40 8.69 5.05
C VAL A 216 37.33 8.57 6.57
N CYS A 217 37.38 9.71 7.25
CA CYS A 217 37.25 9.78 8.69
C CYS A 217 35.92 9.17 9.14
N THR A 218 35.97 8.21 10.06
CA THR A 218 34.80 7.45 10.53
C THR A 218 33.84 8.28 11.39
N HIS A 219 34.19 9.53 11.70
CA HIS A 219 33.26 10.47 12.33
C HIS A 219 32.13 10.89 11.37
N LEU A 220 32.45 11.69 10.36
CA LEU A 220 31.48 12.28 9.42
C LEU A 220 32.01 12.38 7.97
N GLY A 221 33.02 11.58 7.63
CA GLY A 221 33.43 11.36 6.23
C GLY A 221 34.44 12.34 5.64
N CYS A 222 34.99 13.28 6.42
CA CYS A 222 36.08 14.16 5.97
C CYS A 222 37.36 13.37 5.64
N VAL A 223 38.25 13.95 4.82
CA VAL A 223 39.54 13.34 4.46
C VAL A 223 40.60 13.66 5.53
N PRO A 224 41.19 12.68 6.22
CA PRO A 224 42.32 12.91 7.12
C PRO A 224 43.58 13.35 6.37
N ILE A 225 44.33 14.30 6.91
CA ILE A 225 45.61 14.76 6.39
C ILE A 225 46.72 13.85 6.93
N ALA A 226 47.53 13.27 6.05
CA ALA A 226 48.65 12.42 6.43
C ALA A 226 49.79 13.22 7.08
N ASN A 227 50.58 12.57 7.94
CA ASN A 227 51.74 13.15 8.64
C ASN A 227 51.37 14.36 9.51
N ALA A 228 50.15 14.36 10.04
CA ALA A 228 49.64 15.41 10.91
C ALA A 228 48.98 14.80 12.16
N GLY A 229 48.89 15.61 13.21
CA GLY A 229 48.33 15.22 14.50
C GLY A 229 49.33 14.55 15.45
N ASP A 230 48.92 14.42 16.71
CA ASP A 230 49.74 14.00 17.84
C ASP A 230 50.42 12.62 17.73
N PHE A 231 49.96 11.74 16.82
CA PHE A 231 50.40 10.34 16.73
C PHE A 231 51.14 10.00 15.41
N GLY A 232 51.56 10.99 14.62
CA GLY A 232 52.37 10.76 13.41
C GLY A 232 51.66 10.02 12.24
N GLY A 233 50.37 9.72 12.40
CA GLY A 233 49.54 9.08 11.40
C GLY A 233 48.79 10.07 10.54
N TYR A 234 47.53 10.32 10.94
CA TYR A 234 46.60 11.17 10.21
C TYR A 234 45.81 12.09 11.14
N TYR A 235 45.50 13.30 10.68
CA TYR A 235 44.69 14.27 11.40
C TYR A 235 43.49 14.72 10.57
N CYS A 236 42.29 14.62 11.15
CA CYS A 236 41.07 15.12 10.52
C CYS A 236 40.74 16.53 11.05
N PRO A 237 40.87 17.59 10.23
CA PRO A 237 40.71 18.98 10.68
C PRO A 237 39.25 19.36 11.00
N CYS A 238 38.26 18.56 10.58
CA CYS A 238 36.85 18.89 10.75
C CYS A 238 36.43 18.95 12.23
N HIS A 239 36.85 17.98 13.03
CA HIS A 239 36.48 17.88 14.46
C HIS A 239 37.64 17.38 15.34
N GLY A 240 38.88 17.48 14.85
CA GLY A 240 40.08 17.14 15.61
C GLY A 240 40.24 15.66 15.93
N SER A 241 39.95 14.76 14.98
CA SER A 241 40.24 13.32 15.16
C SER A 241 41.69 13.00 14.77
N HIS A 242 42.41 12.30 15.64
CA HIS A 242 43.80 11.91 15.42
C HIS A 242 43.91 10.39 15.30
N TYR A 243 44.56 9.96 14.23
CA TYR A 243 44.85 8.57 13.93
C TYR A 243 46.35 8.32 13.97
N ASP A 244 46.75 7.11 14.37
CA ASP A 244 48.14 6.66 14.31
C ASP A 244 48.53 6.16 12.91
N ALA A 245 49.78 5.70 12.72
CA ALA A 245 50.28 5.29 11.40
C ALA A 245 49.68 3.95 10.92
N SER A 246 48.96 3.22 11.77
CA SER A 246 48.10 2.08 11.41
C SER A 246 46.68 2.51 10.99
N GLY A 247 46.38 3.80 11.11
CA GLY A 247 45.05 4.36 10.86
C GLY A 247 44.07 4.11 12.00
N ARG A 248 44.55 3.79 13.20
CA ARG A 248 43.68 3.54 14.36
C ARG A 248 43.34 4.84 15.05
N ILE A 249 42.10 4.98 15.52
CA ILE A 249 41.63 6.18 16.20
C ILE A 249 42.23 6.25 17.61
N ARG A 250 42.92 7.35 17.92
CA ARG A 250 43.57 7.57 19.22
C ARG A 250 42.91 8.67 20.04
N LYS A 251 42.47 9.74 19.37
CA LYS A 251 41.92 10.94 20.02
C LYS A 251 40.86 11.61 19.15
N GLY A 252 39.90 12.28 19.77
CA GLY A 252 38.82 13.00 19.09
C GLY A 252 37.51 12.18 19.00
N PRO A 253 36.51 12.66 18.24
CA PRO A 253 35.15 12.11 18.24
C PRO A 253 34.92 10.90 17.32
N ALA A 254 35.85 10.54 16.44
CA ALA A 254 35.65 9.40 15.54
C ALA A 254 35.45 8.08 16.31
N PRO A 255 34.44 7.27 15.99
CA PRO A 255 34.12 6.07 16.77
C PRO A 255 35.04 4.88 16.45
N LEU A 256 35.51 4.76 15.21
CA LEU A 256 36.19 3.57 14.68
C LEU A 256 37.54 3.92 14.04
N ASN A 257 38.40 2.90 13.89
CA ASN A 257 39.61 3.00 13.09
C ASN A 257 39.29 3.26 11.60
N LEU A 258 40.23 3.79 10.83
CA LEU A 258 40.08 3.90 9.38
C LEU A 258 39.86 2.51 8.76
N GLU A 259 38.93 2.44 7.83
CA GLU A 259 38.54 1.19 7.16
C GLU A 259 39.70 0.66 6.31
N VAL A 260 40.03 -0.63 6.51
CA VAL A 260 40.98 -1.36 5.66
C VAL A 260 40.17 -2.00 4.53
N PRO A 261 40.37 -1.61 3.26
CA PRO A 261 39.65 -2.24 2.17
C PRO A 261 40.14 -3.66 1.91
N THR A 262 39.36 -4.45 1.18
CA THR A 262 39.85 -5.71 0.63
C THR A 262 40.88 -5.43 -0.46
N TYR A 263 42.07 -6.01 -0.33
CA TYR A 263 43.13 -5.92 -1.34
C TYR A 263 43.95 -7.21 -1.40
N GLU A 264 44.63 -7.43 -2.51
CA GLU A 264 45.56 -8.54 -2.73
C GLU A 264 46.81 -8.06 -3.47
N PHE A 265 47.97 -8.63 -3.10
CA PHE A 265 49.22 -8.41 -3.83
C PHE A 265 49.33 -9.48 -4.91
N THR A 266 49.33 -9.07 -6.18
CA THR A 266 49.44 -10.00 -7.32
C THR A 266 50.90 -10.29 -7.67
N SER A 267 51.74 -9.27 -7.60
CA SER A 267 53.19 -9.35 -7.73
C SER A 267 53.85 -8.53 -6.62
N ASP A 268 55.18 -8.57 -6.52
CA ASP A 268 55.89 -7.78 -5.51
C ASP A 268 55.73 -6.25 -5.69
N ASP A 269 55.31 -5.80 -6.88
CA ASP A 269 55.20 -4.39 -7.24
C ASP A 269 53.76 -3.93 -7.53
N LEU A 270 52.77 -4.83 -7.48
CA LEU A 270 51.37 -4.48 -7.78
C LEU A 270 50.43 -4.94 -6.65
N VAL A 271 49.58 -4.00 -6.24
CA VAL A 271 48.45 -4.28 -5.35
C VAL A 271 47.15 -3.97 -6.06
N ILE A 272 46.20 -4.90 -5.96
CA ILE A 272 44.83 -4.73 -6.46
C ILE A 272 43.93 -4.51 -5.25
N VAL A 273 43.23 -3.38 -5.22
CA VAL A 273 42.28 -3.02 -4.17
C VAL A 273 40.86 -3.12 -4.73
N GLY A 274 40.04 -4.01 -4.18
CA GLY A 274 38.61 -4.15 -4.51
C GLY A 274 38.06 -5.54 -4.73
#